data_AF-A0A7S4ITM4-F1
#
_entry.id   AF-A0A7S4ITM4-F1
#
_cell.length_a   1.000
_cell.length_b   1.000
_cell.length_c   1.000
_cell.angle_alpha   90.00
_cell.angle_beta   90.00
_cell.angle_gamma   90.00
#
_symmetry.space_group_name_H-M   'P 1'
#
loop_
_entity.id
_entity.type
_entity.pdbx_description
1 polymer ?
#
loop_
_entity_poly.entity_id
_entity_poly.type
_entity_poly.pdbx_seq_one_letter_code
_entity_poly.pdbx_strand_id
1 'polypeptide(L)'
;AKYPDSWHGGHRANMLRSALLVCVFAVVGAKDCTAVAKYPDGSEVERQCIVEGEGKGGAKPSHSRKKSMGISEEFAWMKDTRWNWNNWRDVIFGADGSFLAPAEGCEREGSPNCKWGADEDRVYVNFGGAGMHTLTVNDDQQSIFGSRDRDGDEVTAARR
;
A
#
# COMPACT_ATOMS: atom_id res chain seq x y z
N ALA A 1 48.82 -26.53 -26.12
CA ALA A 1 48.22 -27.39 -27.16
C ALA A 1 46.72 -27.08 -27.16
N LYS A 2 46.12 -26.36 -28.12
CA LYS A 2 46.01 -26.52 -29.59
C LYS A 2 45.18 -27.75 -30.03
N TYR A 3 43.95 -27.43 -30.48
CA TYR A 3 43.15 -28.00 -31.58
C TYR A 3 42.52 -29.40 -31.42
N PRO A 4 41.49 -29.77 -32.23
CA PRO A 4 40.88 -29.07 -33.40
C PRO A 4 39.34 -28.84 -33.29
N ASP A 5 38.73 -27.84 -33.94
CA ASP A 5 38.38 -27.73 -35.38
C ASP A 5 37.47 -28.89 -35.86
N SER A 6 36.42 -28.74 -36.65
CA SER A 6 35.52 -27.68 -37.12
C SER A 6 34.55 -28.38 -38.13
N TRP A 7 33.69 -27.62 -38.81
CA TRP A 7 32.97 -27.98 -40.06
C TRP A 7 31.58 -28.65 -39.96
N HIS A 8 30.56 -28.20 -40.68
CA HIS A 8 30.31 -26.97 -41.48
C HIS A 8 28.84 -26.98 -41.91
N GLY A 9 28.29 -25.79 -42.18
CA GLY A 9 27.50 -25.60 -43.40
C GLY A 9 25.99 -25.40 -43.26
N GLY A 10 25.55 -24.20 -43.61
CA GLY A 10 24.49 -24.10 -44.62
C GLY A 10 23.27 -23.25 -44.30
N HIS A 11 23.47 -21.92 -44.38
CA HIS A 11 22.54 -20.91 -44.92
C HIS A 11 21.03 -21.18 -44.92
N ARG A 12 20.30 -20.29 -44.23
CA ARG A 12 19.23 -19.51 -44.88
C ARG A 12 19.05 -18.17 -44.17
N ALA A 13 19.20 -17.13 -44.98
CA ALA A 13 18.89 -15.76 -44.64
C ALA A 13 17.46 -15.62 -44.13
N ASN A 14 17.25 -14.78 -43.13
CA ASN A 14 16.07 -13.93 -43.13
C ASN A 14 16.31 -12.66 -42.32
N MET A 15 16.51 -11.60 -43.09
CA MET A 15 16.09 -10.22 -42.85
C MET A 15 16.17 -9.68 -41.42
N LEU A 16 17.12 -8.76 -41.27
CA LEU A 16 16.93 -7.50 -40.55
C LEU A 16 15.45 -7.09 -40.53
N ARG A 17 14.86 -7.08 -39.33
CA ARG A 17 13.79 -6.15 -39.03
C ARG A 17 14.32 -5.17 -37.99
N SER A 18 15.00 -4.15 -38.51
CA SER A 18 15.00 -2.83 -37.89
C SER A 18 13.55 -2.44 -37.66
N ALA A 19 13.07 -2.56 -36.43
CA ALA A 19 11.82 -1.96 -36.02
C ALA A 19 12.18 -0.61 -35.39
N LEU A 20 11.90 0.42 -36.19
CA LEU A 20 11.96 1.83 -35.86
C LEU A 20 11.67 2.13 -34.39
N LEU A 21 12.54 2.94 -33.81
CA LEU A 21 12.18 3.90 -32.76
C LEU A 21 10.98 4.71 -33.30
N VAL A 22 9.78 4.44 -32.79
CA VAL A 22 8.61 5.29 -33.08
C VAL A 22 8.72 6.51 -32.16
N CYS A 23 9.20 7.62 -32.73
CA CYS A 23 9.04 8.94 -32.12
C CYS A 23 7.55 9.26 -32.07
N VAL A 24 6.97 9.24 -30.88
CA VAL A 24 5.61 9.72 -30.65
C VAL A 24 5.63 11.24 -30.77
N PHE A 25 5.10 11.78 -31.87
CA PHE A 25 4.82 13.20 -32.00
C PHE A 25 3.55 13.52 -31.19
N ALA A 26 3.72 14.20 -30.05
CA ALA A 26 2.61 14.79 -29.32
C ALA A 26 2.14 16.05 -30.06
N VAL A 27 1.03 15.97 -30.79
CA VAL A 27 0.32 17.17 -31.25
C VAL A 27 -0.46 17.70 -30.05
N VAL A 28 0.09 18.72 -29.38
CA VAL A 28 -0.58 19.39 -28.25
C VAL A 28 -1.64 20.34 -28.81
N GLY A 29 -2.85 19.79 -28.98
CA GLY A 29 -4.07 20.52 -29.30
C GLY A 29 -5.06 20.42 -28.14
N ALA A 30 -5.21 21.54 -27.42
CA ALA A 30 -6.33 21.92 -26.55
C ALA A 30 -7.16 20.84 -25.82
N LYS A 31 -6.94 20.78 -24.50
CA LYS A 31 -7.88 20.50 -23.38
C LYS A 31 -8.49 19.12 -23.15
N ASP A 32 -8.50 18.19 -24.09
CA ASP A 32 -9.02 16.84 -23.82
C ASP A 32 -8.04 15.79 -24.34
N CYS A 33 -7.20 15.26 -23.45
CA CYS A 33 -6.27 14.20 -23.80
C CYS A 33 -6.99 12.86 -23.83
N THR A 34 -7.40 12.43 -25.01
CA THR A 34 -7.88 11.08 -25.25
C THR A 34 -6.82 10.30 -26.02
N ALA A 35 -6.34 9.19 -25.46
CA ALA A 35 -5.46 8.25 -26.13
C ALA A 35 -6.28 7.06 -26.66
N VAL A 36 -6.26 6.83 -27.97
CA VAL A 36 -6.90 5.67 -28.61
C VAL A 36 -5.83 4.64 -28.95
N ALA A 37 -5.96 3.41 -28.43
CA ALA A 37 -5.16 2.28 -28.83
C ALA A 37 -5.95 1.41 -29.83
N LYS A 38 -5.44 1.26 -31.05
CA LYS A 38 -6.01 0.35 -32.06
C LYS A 38 -5.20 -0.94 -32.13
N TYR A 39 -5.87 -2.08 -31.99
CA TYR A 39 -5.24 -3.40 -32.01
C TYR A 39 -5.34 -4.05 -33.41
N PRO A 40 -4.46 -5.02 -33.73
CA PRO A 40 -4.44 -5.66 -35.06
C PRO A 40 -5.71 -6.44 -35.42
N ASP A 41 -6.52 -6.79 -34.42
CA ASP A 41 -7.83 -7.44 -34.58
C ASP A 41 -8.96 -6.43 -34.92
N GLY A 42 -8.62 -5.15 -35.07
CA GLY A 42 -9.56 -4.08 -35.36
C GLY A 42 -10.30 -3.54 -34.14
N SER A 43 -10.00 -4.01 -32.94
CA SER A 43 -10.57 -3.45 -31.71
C SER A 43 -9.90 -2.12 -31.36
N GLU A 44 -10.71 -1.15 -30.95
CA GLU A 44 -10.24 0.17 -30.51
C GLU A 44 -10.59 0.36 -29.03
N VAL A 45 -9.60 0.72 -28.22
CA VAL A 45 -9.80 1.06 -26.81
C VAL A 45 -9.42 2.51 -26.61
N GLU A 46 -10.43 3.32 -26.30
CA GLU A 46 -10.30 4.73 -25.96
C GLU A 46 -10.02 4.86 -24.45
N ARG A 47 -8.94 5.57 -24.10
CA ARG A 47 -8.62 5.92 -22.72
C ARG A 47 -8.44 7.43 -22.62
N GLN A 48 -9.25 8.07 -21.79
CA GLN A 48 -8.98 9.44 -21.40
C GLN A 48 -7.75 9.47 -20.50
N CYS A 49 -6.73 10.23 -20.88
CA CYS A 49 -5.60 10.49 -19.99
C CYS A 49 -6.08 11.49 -18.92
N ILE A 50 -5.58 11.35 -17.70
CA ILE A 50 -5.84 12.32 -16.64
C ILE A 50 -4.76 13.38 -16.75
N VAL A 51 -5.10 14.60 -17.20
CA VAL A 51 -4.19 15.75 -17.09
C VAL A 51 -4.14 16.14 -15.61
N GLU A 52 -3.00 16.00 -14.96
CA GLU A 52 -2.76 16.61 -13.66
C GLU A 52 -2.66 18.13 -13.84
N GLY A 53 -3.81 18.79 -13.75
CA GLY A 53 -3.94 20.24 -13.69
C GLY A 53 -4.41 20.66 -12.30
N GLU A 54 -3.62 21.52 -11.66
CA GLU A 54 -3.94 22.15 -10.38
C GLU A 54 -5.31 22.84 -10.41
N GLY A 55 -6.15 22.55 -9.40
CA GLY A 55 -7.28 23.41 -9.04
C GLY A 55 -8.68 22.79 -9.11
N LYS A 56 -9.18 22.46 -7.92
CA LYS A 56 -10.59 22.59 -7.48
C LYS A 56 -11.66 21.70 -8.16
N GLY A 57 -11.86 20.55 -7.54
CA GLY A 57 -13.20 20.03 -7.19
C GLY A 57 -13.85 19.03 -8.15
N GLY A 58 -14.12 17.81 -7.68
CA GLY A 58 -15.06 16.91 -8.38
C GLY A 58 -14.96 15.42 -8.03
N ALA A 59 -15.74 15.02 -7.01
CA ALA A 59 -16.42 13.73 -6.85
C ALA A 59 -15.70 12.41 -7.29
N LYS A 60 -15.02 11.77 -6.32
CA LYS A 60 -14.82 10.31 -6.31
C LYS A 60 -16.07 9.61 -5.75
N PRO A 61 -16.38 8.36 -6.16
CA PRO A 61 -17.57 7.65 -5.70
C PRO A 61 -17.58 7.55 -4.18
N SER A 62 -18.73 7.88 -3.58
CA SER A 62 -18.99 7.87 -2.16
C SER A 62 -19.02 6.44 -1.61
N HIS A 63 -17.84 5.94 -1.26
CA HIS A 63 -17.71 5.39 0.07
C HIS A 63 -17.00 6.46 0.89
N SER A 64 -17.66 6.91 1.94
CA SER A 64 -17.02 7.62 3.04
C SER A 64 -15.97 6.69 3.66
N ARG A 65 -14.87 6.46 2.94
CA ARG A 65 -13.67 5.86 3.51
C ARG A 65 -13.17 6.91 4.48
N LYS A 66 -13.59 6.77 5.75
CA LYS A 66 -12.81 7.28 6.88
C LYS A 66 -11.36 7.04 6.51
N LYS A 67 -10.57 8.12 6.45
CA LYS A 67 -9.13 8.05 6.18
C LYS A 67 -8.58 6.97 7.10
N SER A 68 -8.29 5.79 6.55
CA SER A 68 -7.66 4.73 7.31
C SER A 68 -6.33 5.29 7.76
N MET A 69 -5.98 5.12 9.05
CA MET A 69 -4.61 5.34 9.46
C MET A 69 -3.78 4.39 8.60
N GLY A 70 -2.95 4.95 7.72
CA GLY A 70 -2.12 4.15 6.82
C GLY A 70 -1.19 3.28 7.64
N ILE A 71 -0.71 2.18 7.06
CA ILE A 71 0.35 1.36 7.65
C ILE A 71 1.55 1.50 6.71
N SER A 72 2.61 2.15 7.17
CA SER A 72 3.87 2.27 6.44
C SER A 72 4.47 0.88 6.16
N GLU A 73 5.36 0.80 5.16
CA GLU A 73 6.02 -0.47 4.82
C GLU A 73 6.90 -0.99 5.96
N GLU A 74 7.49 -0.10 6.75
CA GLU A 74 8.32 -0.44 7.90
C GLU A 74 7.57 -1.20 8.99
N PHE A 75 6.29 -0.91 9.19
CA PHE A 75 5.44 -1.62 10.15
C PHE A 75 4.53 -2.68 9.49
N ALA A 76 4.78 -3.04 8.23
CA ALA A 76 4.00 -4.08 7.56
C ALA A 76 4.06 -5.45 8.27
N TRP A 77 5.15 -5.73 8.98
CA TRP A 77 5.34 -6.96 9.77
C TRP A 77 4.42 -7.07 11.00
N MET A 78 3.81 -5.96 11.44
CA MET A 78 2.85 -5.97 12.55
C MET A 78 1.46 -6.43 12.14
N LYS A 79 1.19 -6.56 10.84
CA LYS A 79 -0.09 -7.03 10.34
C LYS A 79 -0.36 -8.47 10.78
N ASP A 80 -1.58 -8.72 11.22
CA ASP A 80 -2.09 -9.98 11.75
C ASP A 80 -1.27 -10.54 12.92
N THR A 81 -0.64 -9.67 13.70
CA THR A 81 0.12 -10.06 14.90
C THR A 81 -0.69 -9.89 16.18
N ARG A 82 -0.38 -10.73 17.18
CA ARG A 82 -1.03 -10.72 18.49
C ARG A 82 -0.10 -10.16 19.56
N TRP A 83 -0.67 -9.33 20.43
CA TRP A 83 0.07 -8.63 21.47
C TRP A 83 -0.66 -8.68 22.79
N ASN A 84 0.04 -8.98 23.88
CA ASN A 84 -0.51 -8.89 25.21
C ASN A 84 -0.45 -7.43 25.70
N TRP A 85 -1.61 -6.78 25.77
CA TRP A 85 -1.76 -5.36 26.06
C TRP A 85 -1.84 -5.11 27.57
N ASN A 86 -0.96 -4.27 28.12
CA ASN A 86 -0.90 -3.86 29.54
C ASN A 86 -1.00 -5.03 30.53
N ASN A 87 -0.38 -6.18 30.21
CA ASN A 87 -0.51 -7.42 31.00
C ASN A 87 -1.98 -7.82 31.29
N TRP A 88 -2.91 -7.43 30.41
CA TRP A 88 -4.34 -7.62 30.59
C TRP A 88 -4.86 -8.71 29.65
N ARG A 89 -4.91 -8.40 28.35
CA ARG A 89 -5.49 -9.28 27.34
C ARG A 89 -4.76 -9.15 26.02
N ASP A 90 -4.92 -10.16 25.19
CA ASP A 90 -4.35 -10.15 23.86
C ASP A 90 -5.21 -9.30 22.91
N VAL A 91 -4.54 -8.48 22.10
CA VAL A 91 -5.11 -7.67 21.03
C VAL A 91 -4.48 -8.07 19.70
N ILE A 92 -5.14 -7.78 18.58
CA ILE A 92 -4.66 -8.10 17.24
C ILE A 92 -4.60 -6.84 16.38
N PHE A 93 -3.47 -6.66 15.72
CA PHE A 93 -3.23 -5.61 14.73
C PHE A 93 -3.55 -6.17 13.34
N GLY A 94 -4.82 -6.12 12.91
CA GLY A 94 -5.26 -6.72 11.65
C GLY A 94 -4.65 -6.06 10.41
N ALA A 95 -4.43 -6.84 9.34
CA ALA A 95 -3.82 -6.35 8.10
C ALA A 95 -4.58 -5.20 7.41
N ASP A 96 -5.88 -5.08 7.67
CA ASP A 96 -6.76 -4.03 7.15
C ASP A 96 -6.75 -2.73 8.00
N GLY A 97 -5.89 -2.67 9.02
CA GLY A 97 -5.85 -1.58 9.99
C GLY A 97 -6.91 -1.69 11.09
N SER A 98 -7.63 -2.81 11.21
CA SER A 98 -8.52 -3.07 12.35
C SER A 98 -7.71 -3.41 13.60
N PHE A 99 -8.09 -2.81 14.73
CA PHE A 99 -7.52 -3.14 16.04
C PHE A 99 -8.55 -3.96 16.81
N LEU A 100 -8.28 -5.27 16.95
CA LEU A 100 -9.19 -6.18 17.65
C LEU A 100 -8.80 -6.31 19.11
N ALA A 101 -9.74 -6.04 20.00
CA ALA A 101 -9.52 -6.12 21.43
C ALA A 101 -10.75 -6.69 22.14
N PRO A 102 -10.59 -7.39 23.28
CA PRO A 102 -11.71 -7.87 24.09
C PRO A 102 -12.29 -6.72 24.94
N ALA A 103 -12.78 -5.70 24.26
CA ALA A 103 -13.41 -4.51 24.81
C ALA A 103 -14.60 -4.13 23.93
N GLU A 104 -15.63 -3.59 24.57
CA GLU A 104 -16.90 -3.27 23.93
C GLU A 104 -16.70 -2.42 22.66
N GLY A 105 -17.14 -2.97 21.53
CA GLY A 105 -17.09 -2.29 20.23
C GLY A 105 -15.79 -2.48 19.46
N CYS A 106 -14.82 -3.23 20.01
CA CYS A 106 -13.54 -3.57 19.35
C CYS A 106 -13.36 -5.08 19.09
N GLU A 107 -14.36 -5.92 19.34
CA GLU A 107 -14.22 -7.37 19.24
C GLU A 107 -14.30 -7.89 17.80
N ARG A 108 -14.80 -7.07 16.85
CA ARG A 108 -15.04 -7.47 15.46
C ARG A 108 -14.22 -6.63 14.50
N GLU A 109 -13.81 -7.28 13.41
CA GLU A 109 -13.19 -6.61 12.27
C GLU A 109 -14.11 -5.54 11.69
N GLY A 110 -13.52 -4.47 11.17
CA GLY A 110 -14.27 -3.35 10.60
C GLY A 110 -14.89 -2.40 11.62
N SER A 111 -14.72 -2.64 12.93
CA SER A 111 -15.16 -1.70 13.97
C SER A 111 -14.62 -0.29 13.73
N PRO A 112 -15.49 0.72 13.53
CA PRO A 112 -15.08 2.01 12.98
C PRO A 112 -14.29 2.89 13.96
N ASN A 113 -14.26 2.50 15.24
CA ASN A 113 -13.59 3.21 16.31
C ASN A 113 -12.39 2.42 16.89
N CYS A 114 -12.07 1.26 16.31
CA CYS A 114 -10.98 0.40 16.77
C CYS A 114 -10.06 0.13 15.60
N LYS A 115 -9.10 1.04 15.41
CA LYS A 115 -8.24 1.10 14.24
C LYS A 115 -6.80 1.36 14.65
N TRP A 116 -5.88 0.78 13.92
CA TRP A 116 -4.47 1.09 14.05
C TRP A 116 -3.90 1.53 12.70
N GLY A 117 -2.75 2.18 12.77
CA GLY A 117 -1.87 2.44 11.65
C GLY A 117 -0.50 2.83 12.15
N ALA A 118 0.40 3.14 11.23
CA ALA A 118 1.76 3.53 11.55
C ALA A 118 2.34 4.44 10.45
N ASP A 119 3.19 5.37 10.86
CA ASP A 119 4.06 6.13 9.97
C ASP A 119 5.48 5.53 9.98
N GLU A 120 6.52 6.31 9.67
CA GLU A 120 7.91 5.84 9.66
C GLU A 120 8.44 5.56 11.08
N ASP A 121 7.93 6.24 12.10
CA ASP A 121 8.52 6.20 13.45
C ASP A 121 7.58 5.62 14.52
N ARG A 122 6.27 5.70 14.32
CA ARG A 122 5.28 5.51 15.37
C ARG A 122 4.09 4.67 14.92
N VAL A 123 3.51 3.98 15.89
CA VAL A 123 2.27 3.22 15.78
C VAL A 123 1.16 3.99 16.49
N TYR A 124 0.02 4.16 15.82
CA TYR A 124 -1.15 4.85 16.34
C TYR A 124 -2.29 3.86 16.51
N VAL A 125 -2.93 3.88 17.67
CA VAL A 125 -4.07 3.01 17.98
C VAL A 125 -5.23 3.84 18.50
N ASN A 126 -6.28 3.96 17.71
CA ASN A 126 -7.57 4.43 18.20
C ASN A 126 -8.30 3.26 18.84
N PHE A 127 -8.42 3.27 20.16
CA PHE A 127 -8.99 2.18 20.95
C PHE A 127 -10.37 2.58 21.50
N GLY A 128 -11.37 2.61 20.62
CA GLY A 128 -12.78 2.75 20.99
C GLY A 128 -13.02 3.93 21.94
N GLY A 129 -13.65 3.65 23.08
CA GLY A 129 -13.91 4.66 24.12
C GLY A 129 -12.67 5.12 24.90
N ALA A 130 -11.56 4.39 24.84
CA ALA A 130 -10.31 4.82 25.48
C ALA A 130 -9.63 5.95 24.68
N GLY A 131 -9.79 5.97 23.35
CA GLY A 131 -9.24 7.01 22.49
C GLY A 131 -7.88 6.66 21.87
N MET A 132 -7.16 7.68 21.44
CA MET A 132 -5.90 7.54 20.70
C MET A 132 -4.73 7.19 21.61
N HIS A 133 -3.88 6.29 21.14
CA HIS A 133 -2.59 5.93 21.73
C HIS A 133 -1.50 6.13 20.70
N THR A 134 -0.39 6.68 21.14
CA THR A 134 0.82 6.86 20.34
C THR A 134 1.93 6.00 20.92
N LEU A 135 2.44 5.08 20.11
CA LEU A 135 3.33 4.02 20.54
C LEU A 135 4.61 3.97 19.70
N THR A 136 5.66 3.45 20.31
CA THR A 136 6.95 3.15 19.71
C THR A 136 7.24 1.67 19.89
N VAL A 137 7.75 1.04 18.84
CA VAL A 137 8.19 -0.35 18.87
C VAL A 137 9.65 -0.40 19.30
N ASN A 138 10.00 -1.34 20.16
CA ASN A 138 11.40 -1.59 20.52
C ASN A 138 12.17 -2.23 19.36
N ASP A 139 13.50 -2.11 19.38
CA ASP A 139 14.39 -2.62 18.31
C ASP A 139 14.24 -4.14 18.07
N ASP A 140 13.87 -4.90 19.10
CA ASP A 140 13.66 -6.34 19.02
C ASP A 140 12.32 -6.75 18.38
N GLN A 141 11.43 -5.78 18.11
CA GLN A 141 10.10 -6.00 17.57
C GLN A 141 9.24 -6.98 18.42
N GLN A 142 9.61 -7.15 19.69
CA GLN A 142 8.89 -8.00 20.65
C GLN A 142 8.10 -7.19 21.68
N SER A 143 8.38 -5.89 21.78
CA SER A 143 7.67 -5.01 22.69
C SER A 143 7.33 -3.66 22.05
N ILE A 144 6.21 -3.10 22.51
CA ILE A 144 5.71 -1.79 22.13
C ILE A 144 5.43 -1.03 23.42
N PHE A 145 5.75 0.26 23.44
CA PHE A 145 5.49 1.12 24.59
C PHE A 145 5.05 2.50 24.12
N GLY A 146 4.39 3.24 25.00
CA GLY A 146 3.95 4.59 24.72
C GLY A 146 2.90 5.04 25.72
N SER A 147 1.96 5.87 25.27
CA SER A 147 0.91 6.35 26.15
C SER A 147 -0.38 6.67 25.40
N ARG A 148 -1.44 6.82 26.18
CA ARG A 148 -2.73 7.34 25.72
C ARG A 148 -2.69 8.85 25.63
N ASP A 149 -3.04 9.40 24.48
CA ASP A 149 -2.84 10.82 24.17
C ASP A 149 -3.63 11.77 25.11
N ARG A 150 -4.78 11.31 25.64
CA ARG A 150 -5.69 12.16 26.43
C ARG A 150 -5.16 12.46 27.83
N ASP A 151 -4.57 11.47 28.50
CA ASP A 151 -4.21 11.53 29.92
C ASP A 151 -2.78 11.08 30.20
N GLY A 152 -2.06 10.61 29.19
CA GLY A 152 -0.68 10.15 29.32
C GLY A 152 -0.56 8.79 30.00
N ASP A 153 -1.66 8.07 30.23
CA ASP A 153 -1.62 6.72 30.80
C ASP A 153 -0.69 5.82 29.98
N GLU A 154 0.28 5.21 30.65
CA GLU A 154 1.28 4.39 29.98
C GLU A 154 0.66 3.12 29.38
N VAL A 155 1.19 2.75 28.22
CA VAL A 155 0.85 1.51 27.53
C VAL A 155 2.11 0.72 27.26
N THR A 156 2.04 -0.57 27.52
CA THR A 156 3.02 -1.57 27.10
C THR A 156 2.31 -2.73 26.43
N ALA A 157 2.91 -3.29 25.38
CA ALA A 157 2.42 -4.50 24.76
C ALA A 157 3.59 -5.41 24.40
N ALA A 158 3.43 -6.72 24.66
CA ALA A 158 4.44 -7.73 24.34
C ALA A 158 3.90 -8.70 23.30
N ARG A 159 4.73 -9.05 22.31
CA ARG A 159 4.34 -9.97 21.24
C ARG A 159 4.09 -11.37 21.79
N ARG A 160 3.08 -12.06 21.24
CA ARG A 160 2.69 -13.43 21.60
C ARG A 160 3.05 -14.44 20.52
#